data_AF-A0A1S6HTS5-F1
#
_entry.id   AF-A0A1S6HTS5-F1
#
_cell.length_a   1.000
_cell.length_b   1.000
_cell.length_c   1.000
_cell.angle_alpha   90.00
_cell.angle_beta   90.00
_cell.angle_gamma   90.00
#
_symmetry.space_group_name_H-M   'P 1'
#
loop_
_entity.id
_entity.type
_entity.pdbx_description
1 polymer ?
#
loop_
_entity_poly.entity_id
_entity_poly.type
_entity_poly.pdbx_seq_one_letter_code
_entity_poly.pdbx_strand_id
1 'polypeptide(L)'
;MQIGANSLLQEMQSLSGEIKPSGFNSGFSSPITQQVSNTSGSDFSQLLSQAIGTVGELQANSGSLATRLDMGDTRVTLSDTVIAREKASVAFEATVQVRNKLVEAYKEIMSMPV
;
A
#
# COMPACT_ATOMS: atom_id res chain seq x y z
N MET A 1 -23.72 -43.35 50.78
CA MET A 1 -23.49 -43.18 49.33
C MET A 1 -24.15 -41.89 48.87
N GLN A 2 -23.40 -40.78 48.89
CA GLN A 2 -23.80 -39.52 48.25
C GLN A 2 -22.64 -39.11 47.35
N ILE A 3 -22.83 -39.39 46.06
CA ILE A 3 -22.05 -38.84 44.95
C ILE A 3 -22.58 -37.42 44.68
N GLY A 4 -21.67 -36.50 44.35
CA GLY A 4 -21.99 -35.41 43.42
C GLY A 4 -21.80 -33.99 43.94
N ALA A 5 -20.55 -33.51 44.00
CA ALA A 5 -20.20 -32.09 43.79
C ALA A 5 -18.69 -31.91 43.57
N ASN A 6 -17.86 -32.62 44.34
CA ASN A 6 -16.41 -32.41 44.32
C ASN A 6 -15.66 -33.15 43.19
N SER A 7 -16.17 -34.31 42.75
CA SER A 7 -15.51 -35.11 41.70
C SER A 7 -15.69 -34.51 40.30
N LEU A 8 -16.81 -33.85 40.03
CA LEU A 8 -17.07 -33.19 38.75
C LEU A 8 -16.22 -31.92 38.56
N LEU A 9 -15.89 -31.25 39.67
CA LEU A 9 -15.00 -30.08 39.66
C LEU A 9 -13.52 -30.47 39.45
N GLN A 10 -13.12 -31.68 39.83
CA GLN A 10 -11.81 -32.23 39.52
C GLN A 10 -11.71 -32.72 38.06
N GLU A 11 -12.79 -33.26 37.50
CA GLU A 11 -12.88 -33.64 36.08
C GLU A 11 -12.81 -32.41 35.14
N MET A 12 -13.46 -31.29 35.49
CA MET A 12 -13.37 -30.06 34.70
C MET A 12 -12.01 -29.34 34.80
N GLN A 13 -11.19 -29.66 35.80
CA GLN A 13 -9.83 -29.13 35.92
C GLN A 13 -8.79 -29.96 35.15
N SER A 14 -9.07 -31.24 34.88
CA SER A 14 -8.20 -32.05 34.03
C SER A 14 -8.47 -31.84 32.53
N LEU A 15 -9.70 -31.51 32.13
CA LEU A 15 -10.01 -31.17 30.73
C LEU A 15 -9.45 -29.83 30.25
N SER A 16 -9.10 -28.90 31.15
CA SER A 16 -8.51 -27.61 30.78
C SER A 16 -6.97 -27.67 30.62
N GLY A 17 -6.33 -28.76 31.03
CA GLY A 17 -4.88 -28.97 30.92
C GLY A 17 -4.42 -29.71 29.65
N GLU A 18 -5.34 -30.28 28.87
CA GLU A 18 -5.04 -31.09 27.69
C GLU A 18 -5.58 -30.46 26.38
N ILE A 19 -5.39 -29.14 26.24
CA ILE A 19 -5.33 -28.52 24.92
C ILE A 19 -3.89 -28.05 24.74
N LYS A 20 -2.98 -29.02 24.61
CA LYS A 20 -1.70 -28.77 23.94
C LYS A 20 -1.99 -28.59 22.45
N PRO A 21 -1.70 -27.44 21.83
CA PRO A 21 -1.56 -27.37 20.38
C PRO A 21 -0.27 -28.12 19.97
N SER A 22 -0.32 -29.45 20.06
CA SER A 22 0.70 -30.34 19.51
C SER A 22 0.41 -30.47 18.02
N GLY A 23 0.81 -29.46 17.24
CA GLY A 23 0.52 -29.45 15.81
C GLY A 23 1.07 -28.30 14.98
N PHE A 24 1.87 -27.38 15.53
CA PHE A 24 2.59 -26.42 14.69
C PHE A 24 4.09 -26.67 14.76
N ASN A 25 4.56 -27.28 13.69
CA ASN A 25 5.94 -27.58 13.38
C ASN A 25 6.84 -26.36 13.62
N SER A 26 7.85 -26.59 14.45
CA SER A 26 9.09 -25.84 14.61
C SER A 26 9.60 -25.29 13.28
N GLY A 27 9.73 -23.97 13.16
CA GLY A 27 10.32 -23.35 11.96
C GLY A 27 10.28 -21.83 11.89
N PHE A 28 9.49 -21.14 12.72
CA PHE A 28 9.36 -19.68 12.64
C PHE A 28 9.34 -19.02 14.02
N SER A 29 10.33 -19.33 14.86
CA SER A 29 10.69 -18.52 16.02
C SER A 29 11.88 -17.63 15.67
N SER A 30 11.59 -16.59 14.89
CA SER A 30 12.31 -15.33 14.98
C SER A 30 11.24 -14.26 15.10
N PRO A 31 11.20 -13.46 16.17
CA PRO A 31 10.42 -12.25 16.14
C PRO A 31 11.01 -11.42 15.00
N ILE A 32 10.30 -11.38 13.87
CA ILE A 32 10.39 -10.28 12.93
C ILE A 32 9.85 -9.05 13.66
N THR A 33 10.63 -8.54 14.61
CA THR A 33 10.79 -7.10 14.74
C THR A 33 11.37 -6.68 13.40
N GLN A 34 10.47 -6.48 12.44
CA GLN A 34 10.75 -5.77 11.21
C GLN A 34 11.05 -4.35 11.68
N GLN A 35 12.30 -4.16 12.08
CA GLN A 35 12.90 -2.89 12.26
C GLN A 35 12.69 -2.21 10.92
N VAL A 36 11.69 -1.33 10.87
CA VAL A 36 11.52 -0.35 9.81
C VAL A 36 12.76 0.52 9.94
N SER A 37 13.86 0.04 9.35
CA SER A 37 15.03 0.85 9.09
C SER A 37 14.49 2.05 8.33
N ASN A 38 14.63 3.23 8.93
CA ASN A 38 14.28 4.52 8.34
C ASN A 38 15.21 4.83 7.14
N THR A 39 15.19 3.97 6.12
CA THR A 39 15.79 4.16 4.80
C THR A 39 14.76 4.75 3.81
N SER A 40 13.47 4.71 4.17
CA SER A 40 12.36 5.06 3.28
C SER A 40 12.32 6.51 2.81
N GLY A 41 13.02 7.44 3.47
CA GLY A 41 13.02 8.85 3.09
C GLY A 41 13.67 9.11 1.72
N SER A 42 14.78 8.42 1.40
CA SER A 42 15.45 8.51 0.10
C SER A 42 14.62 7.84 -0.99
N ASP A 43 14.12 6.64 -0.71
CA ASP A 43 13.32 5.85 -1.66
C ASP A 43 12.02 6.57 -2.03
N PHE A 44 11.37 7.22 -1.06
CA PHE A 44 10.14 7.96 -1.32
C PHE A 44 10.38 9.20 -2.20
N SER A 45 11.44 9.99 -1.94
CA SER A 45 11.75 11.17 -2.76
C SER A 45 12.07 10.78 -4.21
N GLN A 46 12.78 9.67 -4.40
CA GLN A 46 13.05 9.10 -5.73
C GLN A 46 11.77 8.62 -6.42
N LEU A 47 10.91 7.89 -5.71
CA LEU A 47 9.61 7.45 -6.23
C LEU A 47 8.70 8.61 -6.61
N LEU A 48 8.67 9.67 -5.78
CA LEU A 48 7.92 10.90 -6.08
C LEU A 48 8.45 11.59 -7.32
N SER A 49 9.77 11.75 -7.42
CA SER A 49 10.42 12.37 -8.58
C SER A 49 10.13 11.57 -9.85
N GLN A 50 10.18 10.25 -9.76
CA GLN A 50 9.82 9.34 -10.84
C GLN A 50 8.35 9.47 -11.23
N ALA A 51 7.43 9.55 -10.25
CA ALA A 51 6.00 9.72 -10.50
C ALA A 51 5.70 11.05 -11.21
N ILE A 52 6.30 12.16 -10.78
CA ILE A 52 6.15 13.47 -11.45
C ILE A 52 6.70 13.40 -12.88
N GLY A 53 7.87 12.79 -13.09
CA GLY A 53 8.41 12.57 -14.43
C GLY A 53 7.46 11.75 -15.31
N THR A 54 6.88 10.69 -14.74
CA THR A 54 5.96 9.79 -15.43
C THR A 54 4.66 10.51 -15.84
N VAL A 55 4.11 11.38 -14.99
CA VAL A 55 2.93 12.21 -15.35
C VAL A 55 3.27 13.16 -16.50
N GLY A 56 4.45 13.78 -16.48
CA GLY A 56 4.91 14.64 -17.56
C GLY A 56 5.03 13.88 -18.89
N GLU A 57 5.60 12.67 -18.86
CA GLU A 57 5.67 11.79 -20.04
C GLU A 57 4.28 11.39 -20.56
N LEU A 58 3.35 11.04 -19.66
CA LEU A 58 1.97 10.70 -20.03
C LEU A 58 1.25 11.89 -20.68
N GLN A 59 1.43 13.10 -20.14
CA GLN A 59 0.89 14.32 -20.74
C GLN A 59 1.48 14.59 -22.13
N ALA A 60 2.81 14.49 -22.28
CA ALA A 60 3.48 14.69 -23.56
C ALA A 60 3.04 13.65 -24.61
N ASN A 61 2.93 12.38 -24.20
CA ASN A 61 2.46 11.30 -25.07
C ASN A 61 1.02 11.53 -25.54
N SER A 62 0.12 11.85 -24.61
CA SER A 62 -1.28 12.18 -24.90
C SER A 62 -1.40 13.37 -25.87
N GLY A 63 -0.61 14.43 -25.66
CA GLY A 63 -0.55 15.58 -26.58
C GLY A 63 -0.06 15.20 -27.96
N SER A 64 1.01 14.41 -28.05
CA SER A 64 1.57 13.91 -29.31
C SER A 64 0.57 13.07 -30.10
N LEU A 65 -0.14 12.15 -29.43
CA LEU A 65 -1.18 11.34 -30.06
C LEU A 65 -2.32 12.20 -30.58
N ALA A 66 -2.76 13.19 -29.81
CA ALA A 66 -3.80 14.14 -30.25
C ALA A 66 -3.36 14.92 -31.50
N THR A 67 -2.13 15.46 -31.50
CA THR A 67 -1.60 16.17 -32.67
C THR A 67 -1.50 15.27 -33.90
N ARG A 68 -1.03 14.04 -33.74
CA ARG A 68 -0.92 13.07 -34.85
C ARG A 68 -2.30 12.68 -35.40
N LEU A 69 -3.29 12.53 -34.52
CA LEU A 69 -4.67 12.27 -34.90
C LEU A 69 -5.25 13.46 -35.69
N ASP A 70 -5.05 14.69 -35.22
CA ASP A 70 -5.51 15.91 -35.90
C ASP A 70 -4.82 16.09 -37.27
N MET A 71 -3.58 15.63 -37.41
CA MET A 71 -2.82 15.59 -38.67
C MET A 71 -3.25 14.45 -39.61
N GLY A 72 -4.17 13.57 -39.19
CA GLY A 72 -4.68 12.47 -40.01
C GLY A 72 -3.75 11.24 -40.09
N ASP A 73 -2.85 11.03 -39.12
CA ASP A 73 -2.02 9.84 -39.06
C ASP A 73 -2.87 8.58 -38.82
N THR A 74 -2.95 7.72 -39.83
CA THR A 74 -3.75 6.48 -39.81
C THR A 74 -3.24 5.43 -38.81
N ARG A 75 -2.04 5.62 -38.26
CA ARG A 75 -1.48 4.74 -37.21
C ARG A 75 -1.95 5.09 -35.81
N VAL A 76 -2.55 6.26 -35.61
CA VAL A 76 -3.07 6.71 -34.30
C VAL A 76 -4.58 6.71 -34.37
N THR A 77 -5.22 5.98 -33.46
CA THR A 77 -6.69 5.96 -33.39
C THR A 77 -7.20 7.01 -32.40
N LEU A 78 -8.46 7.41 -32.60
CA LEU A 78 -9.17 8.23 -31.62
C LEU A 78 -9.15 7.54 -30.25
N SER A 79 -9.44 6.23 -30.20
CA SER A 79 -9.45 5.42 -28.98
C SER A 79 -8.12 5.50 -28.22
N ASP A 80 -6.98 5.35 -28.90
CA ASP A 80 -5.65 5.42 -28.28
C ASP A 80 -5.40 6.81 -27.66
N THR A 81 -5.81 7.86 -28.37
CA THR A 81 -5.68 9.24 -27.89
C THR A 81 -6.53 9.49 -26.65
N VAL A 82 -7.79 9.01 -26.64
CA VAL A 82 -8.67 9.18 -25.47
C VAL A 82 -8.16 8.38 -24.27
N ILE A 83 -7.67 7.15 -24.49
CA ILE A 83 -7.06 6.32 -23.44
C ILE A 83 -5.80 6.99 -22.88
N ALA A 84 -4.94 7.54 -23.74
CA ALA A 84 -3.74 8.25 -23.30
C ALA A 84 -4.09 9.50 -22.48
N ARG A 85 -5.12 10.25 -22.88
CA ARG A 85 -5.66 11.38 -22.11
C ARG A 85 -6.16 10.95 -20.73
N GLU A 86 -6.93 9.88 -20.66
CA GLU A 86 -7.47 9.39 -19.40
C GLU A 86 -6.36 8.90 -18.45
N LYS A 87 -5.36 8.17 -18.98
CA LYS A 87 -4.17 7.77 -18.21
C LYS A 87 -3.44 8.97 -17.62
N ALA A 88 -3.22 10.01 -18.41
CA ALA A 88 -2.57 11.24 -17.95
C ALA A 88 -3.39 11.94 -16.86
N SER A 89 -4.72 11.99 -17.00
CA SER A 89 -5.64 12.59 -16.04
C SER A 89 -5.60 11.88 -14.68
N VAL A 90 -5.79 10.56 -14.68
CA VAL A 90 -5.78 9.75 -13.45
C VAL A 90 -4.42 9.79 -12.77
N ALA A 91 -3.32 9.70 -13.53
CA ALA A 91 -1.97 9.76 -12.98
C ALA A 91 -1.66 11.14 -12.37
N PHE A 92 -2.14 12.22 -12.99
CA PHE A 92 -2.02 13.58 -12.46
C PHE A 92 -2.79 13.73 -11.14
N GLU A 93 -4.04 13.26 -11.08
CA GLU A 93 -4.85 13.30 -9.86
C GLU A 93 -4.17 12.56 -8.71
N ALA A 94 -3.68 11.35 -8.97
CA ALA A 94 -2.91 10.57 -7.99
C ALA A 94 -1.69 11.35 -7.48
N THR A 95 -0.97 12.03 -8.37
CA THR A 95 0.21 12.84 -8.00
C THR A 95 -0.16 14.05 -7.14
N VAL A 96 -1.30 14.70 -7.41
CA VAL A 96 -1.81 15.79 -6.57
C VAL A 96 -2.12 15.28 -5.16
N GLN A 97 -2.69 14.09 -5.02
CA GLN A 97 -2.94 13.48 -3.71
C GLN A 97 -1.64 13.26 -2.94
N VAL A 98 -0.62 12.71 -3.59
CA VAL A 98 0.70 12.51 -2.98
C VAL A 98 1.32 13.85 -2.56
N ARG A 99 1.26 14.87 -3.43
CA ARG A 99 1.74 16.23 -3.10
C ARG A 99 1.04 16.77 -1.85
N ASN A 100 -0.28 16.64 -1.77
CA ASN A 100 -1.04 17.13 -0.62
C ASN A 100 -0.63 16.41 0.67
N LYS A 101 -0.48 15.07 0.62
CA LYS A 101 -0.02 14.27 1.76
C LYS A 101 1.38 14.67 2.24
N LEU A 102 2.26 15.07 1.33
CA LEU A 102 3.59 15.55 1.70
C LEU A 102 3.58 16.91 2.38
N VAL A 103 2.74 17.82 1.90
CA VAL A 103 2.54 19.12 2.55
C VAL A 103 1.93 18.92 3.93
N GLU A 104 1.00 17.99 4.09
CA GLU A 104 0.43 17.61 5.40
C GLU A 104 1.52 17.06 6.34
N ALA A 105 2.31 16.08 5.89
CA ALA A 105 3.38 15.50 6.70
C ALA A 105 4.43 16.54 7.13
N TYR A 106 4.80 17.46 6.25
CA TYR A 106 5.70 18.56 6.58
C TYR A 106 5.09 19.50 7.65
N LYS A 107 3.80 19.85 7.50
CA LYS A 107 3.08 20.64 8.49
C LYS A 107 2.98 19.94 9.85
N GLU A 108 2.75 18.62 9.85
CA GLU A 108 2.67 17.80 11.06
C GLU A 108 4.00 17.79 11.82
N ILE A 109 5.12 17.57 11.12
CA ILE A 109 6.47 17.66 11.71
C ILE A 109 6.70 19.04 12.34
N MET A 110 6.29 20.11 11.66
CA MET A 110 6.45 21.49 12.15
C MET A 110 5.52 21.84 13.32
N SER A 111 4.37 21.19 13.41
CA SER A 111 3.37 21.41 14.46
C SER A 111 3.58 20.51 15.68
N MET A 112 4.50 19.56 15.61
CA MET A 112 4.88 18.72 16.74
C MET A 112 5.56 19.61 17.80
N PRO A 113 5.00 19.72 19.02
CA PRO A 113 5.69 20.42 20.09
C PRO A 113 6.96 19.62 20.45
N VAL A 114 8.09 20.33 20.54
CA VAL A 114 9.35 19.79 21.06
C VAL A 114 9.27 19.54 22.56
#